data_AF-A0A229TEK1-F1
#
_entry.id   AF-A0A229TEK1-F1
#
_cell.length_a   1.000
_cell.length_b   1.000
_cell.length_c   1.000
_cell.angle_alpha   90.00
_cell.angle_beta   90.00
_cell.angle_gamma   90.00
#
_symmetry.space_group_name_H-M   'P 1'
#
loop_
_entity.id
_entity.type
_entity.pdbx_description
1 polymer ?
#
loop_
_entity_poly.entity_id
_entity_poly.type
_entity_poly.pdbx_seq_one_letter_code
_entity_poly.pdbx_strand_id
1 'polypeptide(L)'
;MTATEVNGIAVVSDEPRQAPFRDNGGNTVYQPQTRVLTLANGSVVYGCQHCDYTSSNPNSIRPHLGKHTGRPRKGTRTTASNSLDLPLAELMGRLDTLTAVTEDRDAWKTRALTAEKRLKQLRNALGVAE
;
A
#
# COMPACT_ATOMS: atom_id res chain seq x y z
N MET A 1 12.99 -13.31 -1.38
CA MET A 1 13.68 -13.81 -2.60
C MET A 1 14.51 -12.67 -3.15
N THR A 2 15.84 -12.78 -3.13
CA THR A 2 16.78 -11.74 -3.58
C THR A 2 17.24 -12.09 -4.99
N ALA A 3 16.92 -11.25 -5.97
CA ALA A 3 17.41 -11.45 -7.32
C ALA A 3 18.91 -11.16 -7.34
N THR A 4 19.73 -12.18 -7.61
CA THR A 4 21.21 -12.06 -7.63
C THR A 4 21.71 -11.44 -8.93
N GLU A 5 20.97 -11.64 -10.02
CA GLU A 5 21.30 -11.15 -11.36
C GLU A 5 20.01 -10.71 -12.08
N VAL A 6 20.11 -9.63 -12.86
CA VAL A 6 19.03 -9.15 -13.73
C VAL A 6 19.59 -9.02 -15.15
N ASN A 7 19.04 -9.77 -16.10
CA ASN A 7 19.50 -9.80 -17.50
C ASN A 7 21.01 -10.06 -17.65
N GLY A 8 21.59 -10.93 -16.80
CA GLY A 8 23.01 -11.26 -16.81
C GLY A 8 23.93 -10.20 -16.17
N ILE A 9 23.37 -9.20 -15.49
CA ILE A 9 24.12 -8.19 -14.74
C ILE A 9 23.89 -8.42 -13.24
N ALA A 10 24.98 -8.48 -12.49
CA ALA A 10 24.93 -8.67 -11.04
C ALA A 10 24.23 -7.50 -10.33
N VAL A 11 23.41 -7.82 -9.33
CA VAL A 11 22.80 -6.84 -8.43
C VAL A 11 23.79 -6.49 -7.32
N VAL A 12 24.13 -5.20 -7.22
CA VAL A 12 25.06 -4.67 -6.22
C VAL A 12 24.34 -4.24 -4.94
N SER A 13 23.12 -3.71 -5.06
CA SER A 13 22.29 -3.33 -3.91
C SER A 13 20.85 -3.77 -4.12
N ASP A 14 20.20 -4.22 -3.04
CA ASP A 14 18.76 -4.50 -2.98
C ASP A 14 18.19 -3.78 -1.76
N GLU A 15 17.54 -2.64 -2.01
CA GLU A 15 16.96 -1.81 -0.95
C GLU A 15 15.45 -1.69 -1.10
N PRO A 16 14.69 -1.64 0.02
CA PRO A 16 13.28 -1.32 -0.04
C PRO A 16 13.07 0.08 -0.61
N ARG A 17 12.07 0.24 -1.48
CA ARG A 17 11.79 1.53 -2.11
C ARG A 17 11.26 2.55 -1.09
N GLN A 18 11.93 3.69 -0.99
CA GLN A 18 11.46 4.83 -0.20
C GLN A 18 10.38 5.63 -0.96
N ALA A 19 9.33 6.09 -0.25
CA ALA A 19 8.25 6.93 -0.76
C ALA A 19 8.48 8.41 -0.38
N PRO A 20 7.91 9.43 -1.08
CA PRO A 20 6.83 9.40 -2.07
C PRO A 20 7.28 9.66 -3.51
N PHE A 21 6.80 8.85 -4.46
CA PHE A 21 6.99 9.11 -5.89
C PHE A 21 5.71 9.67 -6.53
N ARG A 22 5.88 10.42 -7.62
CA ARG A 22 4.77 10.91 -8.43
C ARG A 22 4.43 9.91 -9.52
N ASP A 23 3.16 9.62 -9.74
CA ASP A 23 2.73 8.95 -10.97
C ASP A 23 2.77 9.91 -12.16
N ASN A 24 2.45 9.41 -13.36
CA ASN A 24 2.42 10.22 -14.58
C ASN A 24 1.42 11.40 -14.48
N GLY A 25 0.45 11.34 -13.57
CA GLY A 25 -0.51 12.41 -13.28
C GLY A 25 -0.06 13.35 -12.16
N GLY A 26 1.15 13.19 -11.64
CA GLY A 26 1.69 14.02 -10.55
C GLY A 26 1.22 13.64 -9.15
N ASN A 27 0.40 12.60 -9.00
CA ASN A 27 -0.14 12.19 -7.71
C ASN A 27 0.92 11.45 -6.89
N THR A 28 0.94 11.70 -5.59
CA THR A 28 1.78 10.96 -4.66
C THR A 28 1.29 9.52 -4.55
N VAL A 29 2.20 8.57 -4.75
CA VAL A 29 1.89 7.14 -4.67
C VAL A 29 2.81 6.48 -3.65
N TYR A 30 2.22 5.65 -2.82
CA TYR A 30 2.91 4.81 -1.85
C TYR A 30 3.00 3.37 -2.38
N GLN A 31 4.21 2.84 -2.51
CA GLN A 31 4.49 1.47 -2.95
C GLN A 31 5.58 0.82 -2.07
N PRO A 32 5.22 0.33 -0.88
CA PRO A 32 6.20 -0.23 0.06
C PRO A 32 6.72 -1.61 -0.37
N GLN A 33 6.00 -2.28 -1.27
CA GLN A 33 6.33 -3.64 -1.75
C GLN A 33 7.24 -3.65 -2.97
N THR A 34 7.75 -2.49 -3.37
CA THR A 34 8.73 -2.35 -4.44
C THR A 34 10.13 -2.31 -3.84
N ARG A 35 11.08 -3.02 -4.45
CA ARG A 35 12.50 -2.97 -4.14
C ARG A 35 13.22 -2.17 -5.23
N VAL A 36 14.30 -1.50 -4.89
CA VAL A 36 15.19 -0.79 -5.81
C VAL A 36 16.48 -1.59 -5.88
N LEU A 37 16.79 -2.10 -7.07
CA LEU A 37 17.98 -2.88 -7.33
C LEU A 37 18.96 -2.01 -8.13
N THR A 38 20.15 -1.80 -7.59
CA THR A 38 21.25 -1.15 -8.33
C THR A 38 22.12 -2.22 -8.95
N LEU A 39 22.27 -2.18 -10.27
CA LEU A 39 23.06 -3.13 -11.03
C LEU A 39 24.54 -2.70 -11.09
N ALA A 40 25.43 -3.65 -11.34
CA ALA A 40 26.87 -3.41 -11.41
C ALA A 40 27.29 -2.42 -12.52
N ASN A 41 26.46 -2.25 -13.54
CA ASN A 41 26.65 -1.25 -14.59
C ASN A 41 26.10 0.15 -14.23
N GLY A 42 25.66 0.36 -12.99
CA GLY A 42 25.08 1.62 -12.50
C GLY A 42 23.61 1.85 -12.87
N SER A 43 22.96 0.93 -13.58
CA SER A 43 21.53 1.06 -13.90
C SER A 43 20.66 0.64 -12.72
N VAL A 44 19.52 1.32 -12.56
CA VAL A 44 18.56 1.06 -11.48
C VAL A 44 17.34 0.35 -12.07
N VAL A 45 16.97 -0.78 -11.49
CA VAL A 45 15.75 -1.53 -11.82
C VAL A 45 14.90 -1.70 -10.56
N TYR A 46 13.61 -1.94 -10.76
CA TYR A 46 12.64 -2.05 -9.68
C TYR A 46 12.18 -3.50 -9.56
N GLY A 47 12.27 -4.07 -8.36
CA GLY A 47 11.88 -5.44 -8.06
C GLY A 47 10.57 -5.54 -7.27
N CYS A 48 9.89 -6.67 -7.35
CA CYS A 48 8.81 -7.03 -6.44
C CYS A 48 9.37 -7.62 -5.14
N GLN A 49 8.80 -7.31 -3.97
CA GLN A 49 9.22 -7.96 -2.72
C GLN A 49 8.80 -9.43 -2.62
N HIS A 50 7.73 -9.82 -3.31
CA HIS A 50 7.08 -11.13 -3.18
C HIS A 50 7.59 -12.18 -4.18
N CYS A 51 8.27 -11.76 -5.26
CA CYS A 51 8.84 -12.66 -6.26
C CYS A 51 10.02 -12.00 -6.99
N ASP A 52 10.63 -12.73 -7.93
CA ASP A 52 11.82 -12.29 -8.67
C ASP A 52 11.48 -11.40 -9.89
N TYR A 53 10.25 -10.89 -9.98
CA TYR A 53 9.88 -9.97 -11.05
C TYR A 53 10.62 -8.64 -10.92
N THR A 54 11.31 -8.25 -11.98
CA THR A 54 12.03 -6.97 -12.09
C THR A 54 11.61 -6.19 -13.34
N SER A 55 11.61 -4.86 -13.26
CA SER A 55 11.27 -3.95 -14.36
C SER A 55 12.12 -2.68 -14.29
N SER A 56 12.54 -2.14 -15.44
CA SER A 56 13.21 -0.84 -15.50
C SER A 56 12.29 0.34 -15.13
N ASN A 57 10.98 0.19 -15.32
CA ASN A 57 9.99 1.20 -14.98
C ASN A 57 9.27 0.87 -13.66
N PRO A 58 9.25 1.79 -12.67
CA PRO A 58 8.56 1.56 -11.40
C PRO A 58 7.04 1.47 -11.55
N ASN A 59 6.48 2.10 -12.59
CA ASN A 59 5.04 2.04 -12.85
C ASN A 59 4.56 0.65 -13.28
N SER A 60 5.46 -0.23 -13.74
CA SER A 60 5.15 -1.63 -14.07
C SER A 60 4.99 -2.52 -12.84
N ILE A 61 5.57 -2.13 -11.69
CA ILE A 61 5.48 -2.90 -10.46
C ILE A 61 4.08 -2.81 -9.85
N ARG A 62 3.42 -1.65 -9.93
CA ARG A 62 2.04 -1.44 -9.43
C ARG A 62 1.03 -2.46 -9.97
N PRO A 63 0.87 -2.63 -11.30
CA PRO A 63 -0.03 -3.63 -11.85
C PRO A 63 0.45 -5.07 -11.66
N HIS A 64 1.75 -5.28 -11.41
CA HIS A 64 2.29 -6.60 -11.05
C HIS A 64 1.88 -7.00 -9.60
N LEU A 65 2.01 -6.09 -8.63
CA LEU A 65 1.58 -6.32 -7.23
C LEU A 65 0.09 -6.67 -7.10
N GLY A 66 -0.74 -6.22 -8.05
CA GLY A 66 -2.13 -6.64 -8.17
C GLY A 66 -2.30 -8.17 -8.27
N LYS A 67 -1.37 -8.88 -8.91
CA LYS A 67 -1.41 -10.35 -9.04
C LYS A 67 -1.21 -11.06 -7.69
N HIS A 68 -0.40 -10.49 -6.80
CA HIS A 68 -0.19 -11.06 -5.46
C HIS A 68 -1.36 -10.76 -4.52
N THR A 69 -2.01 -9.60 -4.66
CA THR A 69 -3.11 -9.16 -3.79
C THR A 69 -4.48 -9.62 -4.26
N GLY A 70 -4.57 -10.36 -5.37
CA GLY A 70 -5.83 -10.76 -5.99
C GLY A 70 -6.67 -9.58 -6.51
N ARG A 71 -6.13 -8.35 -6.52
CA ARG A 71 -6.85 -7.16 -6.96
C ARG A 71 -6.78 -7.08 -8.50
N PRO A 72 -7.92 -7.25 -9.20
CA PRO A 72 -7.92 -7.19 -10.66
C PRO A 72 -7.46 -5.81 -11.14
N ARG A 73 -6.78 -5.79 -12.30
CA ARG A 73 -6.38 -4.54 -12.96
C ARG A 73 -7.63 -3.68 -13.16
N LYS A 74 -7.59 -2.41 -12.75
CA LYS A 74 -8.68 -1.41 -12.93
C LYS A 74 -9.11 -1.18 -14.40
N GLY A 75 -8.55 -1.93 -15.36
CA GLY A 75 -8.83 -1.84 -16.79
C GLY A 75 -9.49 -3.07 -17.41
N THR A 76 -9.61 -4.20 -16.70
CA THR A 76 -10.63 -5.18 -17.08
C THR A 76 -11.95 -4.62 -16.59
N ARG A 77 -12.82 -4.20 -17.51
CA ARG A 77 -14.26 -4.17 -17.24
C ARG A 77 -14.65 -5.59 -16.82
N THR A 78 -14.50 -5.91 -15.54
CA THR A 78 -15.54 -6.71 -14.91
C THR A 78 -16.79 -5.92 -15.19
N THR A 79 -17.63 -6.43 -16.09
CA THR A 79 -19.06 -6.13 -16.08
C THR A 79 -19.42 -5.97 -14.63
N ALA A 80 -19.91 -4.80 -14.23
CA ALA A 80 -20.37 -4.60 -12.87
C ALA A 80 -21.25 -5.81 -12.56
N SER A 81 -20.76 -6.73 -11.72
CA SER A 81 -21.59 -7.77 -11.17
C SER A 81 -22.58 -6.94 -10.39
N ASN A 82 -23.78 -6.81 -10.97
CA ASN A 82 -24.82 -6.01 -10.36
C ASN A 82 -24.99 -6.60 -8.97
N SER A 83 -24.85 -5.77 -7.95
CA SER A 83 -25.06 -6.16 -6.55
C SER A 83 -26.46 -6.76 -6.29
N LEU A 84 -27.33 -6.73 -7.30
CA LEU A 84 -28.68 -7.28 -7.34
C LEU A 84 -28.73 -8.81 -7.52
N ASP A 85 -27.63 -9.46 -7.91
CA ASP A 85 -27.59 -10.93 -8.05
C ASP A 85 -27.22 -11.65 -6.74
N LEU A 86 -26.99 -10.90 -5.67
CA LEU A 86 -26.62 -11.46 -4.36
C LEU A 86 -27.87 -11.81 -3.54
N PRO A 87 -27.91 -12.96 -2.85
CA PRO A 87 -28.96 -13.28 -1.91
C PRO A 87 -29.09 -12.21 -0.82
N LEU A 88 -30.32 -11.88 -0.40
CA LEU A 88 -30.59 -10.87 0.62
C LEU A 88 -29.80 -11.10 1.91
N ALA A 89 -29.64 -12.37 2.33
CA ALA A 89 -28.87 -12.73 3.53
C ALA A 89 -27.39 -12.33 3.43
N GLU A 90 -26.78 -12.47 2.26
CA GLU A 90 -25.38 -12.06 2.02
C GLU A 90 -25.27 -10.52 2.04
N LEU A 91 -26.26 -9.80 1.50
CA LEU A 91 -26.29 -8.34 1.58
C LEU A 91 -26.43 -7.83 3.01
N MET A 92 -27.26 -8.48 3.82
CA MET A 92 -27.40 -8.16 5.24
C MET A 92 -26.11 -8.43 6.00
N GLY A 93 -25.47 -9.59 5.78
CA GLY A 93 -24.17 -9.89 6.39
C GLY A 93 -23.10 -8.86 6.02
N ARG A 94 -23.07 -8.42 4.76
CA ARG A 94 -22.16 -7.34 4.33
C ARG A 94 -22.47 -6.01 5.02
N LEU A 95 -23.75 -5.67 5.20
CA LEU A 95 -24.13 -4.46 5.93
C LEU A 95 -23.65 -4.53 7.40
N ASP A 96 -23.82 -5.66 8.06
CA ASP A 96 -23.36 -5.87 9.44
C ASP A 96 -21.83 -5.78 9.57
N THR A 97 -21.10 -6.32 8.60
CA THR A 97 -19.63 -6.13 8.59
C THR A 97 -19.23 -4.68 8.41
N LEU A 98 -19.95 -3.92 7.59
CA LEU A 98 -19.66 -2.50 7.38
C LEU A 98 -19.99 -1.69 8.63
N THR A 99 -21.11 -1.97 9.32
CA THR A 99 -21.45 -1.28 10.58
C THR A 99 -20.40 -1.54 11.64
N ALA A 100 -19.98 -2.80 11.84
CA ALA A 100 -18.90 -3.15 12.77
C ALA A 100 -17.60 -2.39 12.49
N VAL A 101 -17.16 -2.33 11.21
CA VAL A 101 -15.95 -1.59 10.83
C VAL A 101 -16.10 -0.08 11.10
N THR A 102 -17.29 0.49 10.90
CA THR A 102 -17.53 1.90 11.20
C THR A 102 -17.49 2.21 12.69
N GLU A 103 -18.05 1.32 13.52
CA GLU A 103 -18.02 1.44 14.98
C GLU A 103 -16.59 1.34 15.51
N ASP A 104 -15.81 0.37 15.02
CA ASP A 104 -14.40 0.20 15.38
C ASP A 104 -13.57 1.43 15.03
N ARG A 105 -13.78 2.00 13.84
CA ARG A 105 -13.12 3.24 13.41
C ARG A 105 -13.45 4.40 14.36
N ASP A 106 -14.71 4.55 14.73
CA ASP A 106 -15.16 5.67 15.56
C ASP A 106 -14.67 5.49 17.02
N ALA A 107 -14.64 4.26 17.52
CA ALA A 107 -14.02 3.91 18.80
C ALA A 107 -12.51 4.20 18.79
N TRP A 108 -11.81 3.91 17.69
CA TRP A 108 -10.39 4.26 17.56
C TRP A 108 -10.17 5.78 17.54
N LYS A 109 -11.00 6.51 16.78
CA LYS A 109 -10.92 7.98 16.69
C LYS A 109 -11.16 8.65 18.04
N THR A 110 -12.14 8.20 18.80
CA THR A 110 -12.41 8.72 20.15
C THR A 110 -11.23 8.46 21.08
N ARG A 111 -10.68 7.23 21.10
CA ARG A 111 -9.47 6.91 21.87
C ARG A 111 -8.29 7.80 21.51
N ALA A 112 -8.01 7.99 20.22
CA ALA A 112 -6.93 8.86 19.75
C ALA A 112 -7.10 10.31 20.25
N LEU A 113 -8.29 10.89 20.09
CA LEU A 113 -8.57 12.25 20.58
C LEU A 113 -8.43 12.37 22.10
N THR A 114 -8.82 11.34 22.87
CA THR A 114 -8.61 11.35 24.33
C THR A 114 -7.13 11.30 24.69
N ALA A 115 -6.33 10.51 23.97
CA ALA A 115 -4.89 10.44 24.17
C ALA A 115 -4.21 11.77 23.83
N GLU A 116 -4.59 12.41 22.72
CA GLU A 116 -4.08 13.75 22.35
C GLU A 116 -4.39 14.81 23.42
N LYS A 117 -5.62 14.82 23.96
CA LYS A 117 -6.00 15.72 25.06
C LYS A 117 -5.14 15.49 26.31
N ARG A 118 -4.91 14.22 26.68
CA ARG A 118 -4.05 13.87 27.83
C ARG A 118 -2.60 14.29 27.60
N LEU A 119 -2.06 14.05 26.41
CA LEU A 119 -0.71 14.49 26.04
C LEU A 119 -0.58 16.01 26.10
N LYS A 120 -1.59 16.76 25.63
CA LYS A 120 -1.61 18.22 25.76
C LYS A 120 -1.61 18.68 27.22
N GLN A 121 -2.39 18.02 28.08
CA GLN A 121 -2.40 18.32 29.52
C GLN A 121 -1.02 18.06 30.17
N LEU A 122 -0.39 16.92 29.87
CA LEU A 122 0.94 16.60 30.38
C LEU A 122 1.99 17.60 29.89
N ARG A 123 1.94 17.97 28.60
CA ARG A 123 2.85 18.96 28.01
C ARG A 123 2.73 20.32 28.71
N ASN A 124 1.50 20.78 28.94
CA ASN A 124 1.24 22.02 29.69
C ASN A 124 1.78 21.94 31.13
N ALA A 125 1.58 20.81 31.82
CA ALA A 125 2.05 20.60 33.18
C ALA A 125 3.59 20.59 33.29
N LEU A 126 4.28 20.10 32.25
CA LEU A 126 5.74 20.09 32.17
C LEU A 126 6.33 21.44 31.72
N GLY A 127 5.51 22.46 31.46
CA GLY A 127 5.98 23.76 31.00
C GLY A 127 6.62 23.75 29.61
N VAL A 128 6.47 22.65 28.85
CA VAL A 128 6.91 22.53 27.46
C VAL A 128 5.83 23.15 26.57
N ALA A 129 5.58 24.45 26.75
CA ALA A 129 4.74 25.20 25.84
C ALA A 129 5.51 25.41 24.53
N GLU A 130 4.89 25.04 23.42
CA GLU A 130 5.37 25.34 22.06
C GLU A 130 5.16 26.83 21.75
#